data_AF-A0A9D1IHM8-F1
#
_entry.id   AF-A0A9D1IHM8-F1
#
_cell.length_a   1.000
_cell.length_b   1.000
_cell.length_c   1.000
_cell.angle_alpha   90.00
_cell.angle_beta   90.00
_cell.angle_gamma   90.00
#
_symmetry.space_group_name_H-M   'P 1'
#
loop_
_entity.id
_entity.type
_entity.pdbx_description
1 polymer ?
#
loop_
_entity_poly.entity_id
_entity_poly.type
_entity_poly.pdbx_seq_one_letter_code
_entity_poly.pdbx_strand_id
1 'polypeptide(L)'
;MRLTRISLCLTLAGILAACSTTPPKEPVKPSEVRLCLKPVDYSALPVMPEENWQPALAAFKLSCKKMGTKPGWEEVCSKAQFLPLSQAKAFFAAYFTPYQALSESVARDGAVSVSDTGKMTGYYEPILYGSRTKKAPYLYPLHTMPDNLITVDLDEVYPQLKGMRLRGQIEGNRLVPYDSRAQLSKKNLDKFAIAWVEDPVAAFFLQVQGSGRIVLPDGSYMRVGYGDVNGHPYKG
;
A
#
# COMPACT_ATOMS: atom_id res chain seq x y z
N MET A 1 17.21 -42.87 70.97
CA MET A 1 16.17 -42.29 70.11
C MET A 1 16.80 -41.25 69.18
N ARG A 2 17.06 -41.68 67.94
CA ARG A 2 17.63 -40.89 66.83
C ARG A 2 16.47 -40.45 65.94
N LEU A 3 16.01 -39.20 65.99
CA LEU A 3 15.07 -38.64 65.01
C LEU A 3 14.85 -37.16 65.39
N THR A 4 15.67 -36.23 64.89
CA THR A 4 15.32 -34.78 64.90
C THR A 4 16.29 -33.83 64.17
N ARG A 5 17.37 -34.29 63.52
CA ARG A 5 18.35 -33.37 62.85
C ARG A 5 18.52 -33.52 61.33
N ILE A 6 17.71 -34.35 60.66
CA ILE A 6 17.85 -34.56 59.21
C ILE A 6 16.79 -33.77 58.38
N SER A 7 15.76 -33.22 59.01
CA SER A 7 14.67 -32.54 58.27
C SER A 7 14.92 -31.08 57.88
N LEU A 8 16.04 -30.45 58.27
CA LEU A 8 16.27 -29.02 57.98
C LEU A 8 17.25 -28.75 56.82
N CYS A 9 17.97 -29.76 56.31
CA CYS A 9 18.88 -29.58 55.17
C CYS A 9 18.32 -30.08 53.83
N LEU A 10 17.22 -30.83 53.82
CA LEU A 10 16.59 -31.33 52.58
C LEU A 10 15.51 -30.40 52.01
N THR A 11 15.07 -29.39 52.76
CA THR A 11 14.08 -28.41 52.28
C THR A 11 14.71 -27.20 51.58
N LEU A 12 16.02 -26.98 51.69
CA LEU A 12 16.70 -25.83 51.07
C LEU A 12 17.29 -26.12 49.67
N ALA A 13 17.45 -27.38 49.29
CA ALA A 13 17.97 -27.75 47.96
C ALA A 13 16.87 -27.87 46.87
N GLY A 14 15.59 -27.96 47.26
CA GLY A 14 14.47 -28.10 46.32
C GLY A 14 13.97 -26.80 45.69
N ILE A 15 14.39 -25.64 46.21
CA ILE A 15 13.85 -24.33 45.80
C ILE A 15 14.71 -23.67 44.69
N LEU A 16 15.92 -24.17 44.42
CA LEU A 16 16.83 -23.59 43.42
C LEU A 16 16.67 -24.17 41.99
N ALA A 17 15.81 -25.16 41.78
CA ALA A 17 15.56 -25.75 40.46
C ALA A 17 14.30 -25.20 39.73
N ALA A 18 13.56 -24.26 40.35
CA ALA A 18 12.26 -23.81 39.84
C ALA A 18 12.31 -22.55 38.94
N CYS A 19 13.50 -22.00 38.66
CA CYS A 19 13.66 -20.88 37.72
C CYS A 19 14.31 -21.35 36.41
N SER A 20 13.67 -22.28 35.70
CA SER A 20 13.89 -22.38 34.27
C SER A 20 13.06 -21.28 33.60
N THR A 21 13.66 -20.12 33.42
CA THR A 21 13.12 -19.11 32.51
C THR A 21 13.03 -19.76 31.14
N THR A 22 11.82 -20.03 30.67
CA THR A 22 11.58 -20.43 29.29
C THR A 22 12.21 -19.36 28.39
N PRO A 23 13.06 -19.73 27.42
CA PRO A 23 13.58 -18.77 26.46
C PRO A 23 12.39 -17.99 25.87
N PRO A 24 12.49 -16.66 25.70
CA PRO A 24 11.44 -15.90 25.04
C PRO A 24 11.09 -16.61 23.74
N LYS A 25 9.84 -17.03 23.59
CA LYS A 25 9.34 -17.66 22.37
C LYS A 25 9.68 -16.69 21.23
N GLU A 26 10.60 -17.10 20.35
CA GLU A 26 10.94 -16.28 19.18
C GLU A 26 9.65 -15.83 18.49
N PRO A 27 9.57 -14.56 18.05
CA PRO A 27 8.42 -14.08 17.33
C PRO A 27 8.15 -15.04 16.17
N VAL A 28 6.99 -15.67 16.22
CA VAL A 28 6.56 -16.64 15.22
C VAL A 28 6.62 -15.96 13.86
N LYS A 29 7.49 -16.44 12.97
CA LYS A 29 7.46 -16.04 11.57
C LYS A 29 6.05 -16.28 11.03
N PRO A 30 5.39 -15.28 10.41
CA PRO A 30 4.07 -15.47 9.81
C PRO A 30 4.08 -16.70 8.91
N SER A 31 3.02 -17.52 8.98
CA SER A 31 2.80 -18.58 7.99
C SER A 31 2.92 -17.98 6.59
N GLU A 32 3.79 -18.54 5.74
CA GLU A 32 3.90 -18.09 4.36
C GLU A 32 2.56 -18.30 3.68
N VAL A 33 1.92 -17.21 3.25
CA VAL A 33 0.74 -17.26 2.39
C VAL A 33 1.22 -17.17 0.95
N ARG A 34 0.91 -18.18 0.15
CA ARG A 34 1.27 -18.25 -1.27
C ARG A 34 0.03 -18.00 -2.11
N LEU A 35 0.17 -17.17 -3.15
CA LEU A 35 -0.87 -16.96 -4.15
C LEU A 35 -0.78 -18.08 -5.20
N CYS A 36 -1.86 -18.83 -5.36
CA CYS A 36 -2.02 -19.86 -6.37
C CYS A 36 -3.06 -19.38 -7.40
N LEU A 37 -2.72 -19.41 -8.69
CA LEU A 37 -3.62 -19.02 -9.78
C LEU A 37 -4.04 -20.27 -10.56
N LYS A 38 -5.34 -20.59 -10.54
CA LYS A 38 -5.90 -21.74 -11.27
C LYS A 38 -6.77 -21.25 -12.44
N PRO A 39 -6.50 -21.63 -13.70
CA PRO A 39 -7.38 -21.27 -14.80
C PRO A 39 -8.76 -21.89 -14.60
N VAL A 40 -9.81 -21.13 -14.91
CA VAL A 40 -11.21 -21.56 -14.84
C VAL A 40 -11.96 -21.16 -16.10
N ASP A 41 -13.10 -21.80 -16.36
CA ASP A 41 -13.99 -21.40 -17.44
C ASP A 41 -14.79 -20.15 -17.08
N TYR A 42 -15.24 -19.40 -18.09
CA TYR A 42 -16.13 -18.23 -17.90
C TYR A 42 -17.44 -18.58 -17.19
N SER A 43 -17.90 -19.84 -17.29
CA SER A 43 -19.08 -20.34 -16.59
C SER A 43 -18.90 -20.42 -15.07
N ALA A 44 -17.66 -20.40 -14.57
CA ALA A 44 -17.35 -20.39 -13.14
C ALA A 44 -17.42 -18.98 -12.51
N LEU A 45 -17.54 -17.93 -13.33
CA LEU A 45 -17.68 -16.56 -12.84
C LEU A 45 -19.10 -16.32 -12.30
N PRO A 46 -19.28 -15.44 -11.30
CA PRO A 46 -20.60 -15.02 -10.86
C PRO A 46 -21.44 -14.51 -12.03
N VAL A 47 -22.71 -14.93 -12.11
CA VAL A 47 -23.63 -14.50 -13.16
C VAL A 47 -23.86 -12.99 -13.02
N MET A 48 -23.54 -12.24 -14.08
CA MET A 48 -23.74 -10.80 -14.14
C MET A 48 -24.58 -10.45 -15.38
N PRO A 49 -25.47 -9.44 -15.28
CA PRO A 49 -26.16 -8.86 -16.42
C PRO A 49 -25.17 -8.39 -17.50
N GLU A 50 -25.58 -8.46 -18.77
CA GLU A 50 -24.71 -8.14 -19.91
C GLU A 50 -24.24 -6.68 -19.88
N GLU A 51 -25.11 -5.77 -19.45
CA GLU A 51 -24.84 -4.34 -19.27
C GLU A 51 -23.73 -4.06 -18.27
N ASN A 52 -23.51 -4.93 -17.27
CA ASN A 52 -22.47 -4.74 -16.26
C ASN A 52 -21.05 -5.01 -16.81
N TRP A 53 -20.92 -5.62 -17.99
CA TRP A 53 -19.63 -5.80 -18.67
C TRP A 53 -19.18 -4.54 -19.41
N GLN A 54 -20.11 -3.66 -19.79
CA GLN A 54 -19.81 -2.47 -20.60
C GLN A 54 -18.83 -1.51 -19.90
N PRO A 55 -19.01 -1.18 -18.60
CA PRO A 55 -18.04 -0.35 -17.87
C PRO A 55 -16.65 -0.97 -17.80
N ALA A 56 -16.53 -2.30 -17.78
CA ALA A 56 -15.24 -3.00 -17.76
C ALA A 56 -14.47 -2.79 -19.07
N LEU A 57 -15.13 -2.90 -20.23
CA LEU A 57 -14.47 -2.61 -21.52
C LEU A 57 -14.15 -1.12 -21.67
N ALA A 58 -15.02 -0.22 -21.17
CA ALA A 58 -14.72 1.21 -21.16
C ALA A 58 -13.47 1.53 -20.33
N ALA A 59 -13.35 0.94 -19.13
CA ALA A 59 -12.17 1.05 -18.28
C ALA A 59 -10.92 0.44 -18.94
N PHE A 60 -11.06 -0.73 -19.56
CA PHE A 60 -9.97 -1.40 -20.27
C PHE A 60 -9.40 -0.53 -21.41
N LYS A 61 -10.27 0.10 -22.21
CA LYS A 61 -9.86 1.06 -23.26
C LYS A 61 -9.07 2.25 -22.71
N LEU A 62 -9.44 2.77 -21.53
CA LEU A 62 -8.68 3.85 -20.88
C LEU A 62 -7.28 3.37 -20.50
N SER A 63 -7.15 2.18 -19.92
CA SER A 63 -5.86 1.58 -19.57
C SER A 63 -4.97 1.32 -20.80
N CYS A 64 -5.57 0.92 -21.93
CA CYS A 64 -4.86 0.68 -23.18
C CYS A 64 -4.12 1.89 -23.74
N LYS A 65 -4.51 3.13 -23.38
CA LYS A 65 -3.74 4.34 -23.73
C LYS A 65 -2.30 4.33 -23.19
N LYS A 66 -2.04 3.56 -22.12
CA LYS A 66 -0.71 3.39 -21.53
C LYS A 66 -0.18 1.97 -21.68
N MET A 67 -1.05 0.96 -21.60
CA MET A 67 -0.63 -0.44 -21.68
C MET A 67 -0.43 -0.96 -23.10
N GLY A 68 -1.04 -0.35 -24.13
CA GLY A 68 -1.02 -0.89 -25.49
C GLY A 68 0.35 -0.92 -26.16
N THR A 69 1.39 -0.33 -25.54
CA THR A 69 2.79 -0.42 -26.00
C THR A 69 3.64 -1.36 -25.13
N LYS A 70 3.02 -2.10 -24.19
CA LYS A 70 3.70 -3.02 -23.30
C LYS A 70 3.64 -4.44 -23.88
N PRO A 71 4.74 -5.20 -23.83
CA PRO A 71 4.78 -6.59 -24.33
C PRO A 71 3.62 -7.42 -23.79
N GLY A 72 2.89 -8.07 -24.70
CA GLY A 72 1.77 -8.95 -24.39
C GLY A 72 0.41 -8.23 -24.30
N TRP A 73 0.37 -6.90 -24.45
CA TRP A 73 -0.86 -6.10 -24.40
C TRP A 73 -1.23 -5.46 -25.73
N GLU A 74 -0.30 -5.42 -26.70
CA GLU A 74 -0.46 -4.70 -27.95
C GLU A 74 -1.69 -5.17 -28.74
N GLU A 75 -1.81 -6.49 -28.93
CA GLU A 75 -2.90 -7.08 -29.70
C GLU A 75 -4.26 -6.84 -29.03
N VAL A 76 -4.41 -7.23 -27.76
CA VAL A 76 -5.69 -7.12 -27.04
C VAL A 76 -6.14 -5.67 -26.90
N CYS A 77 -5.23 -4.72 -26.76
CA CYS A 77 -5.56 -3.30 -26.74
C CYS A 77 -5.98 -2.77 -28.11
N SER A 78 -5.31 -3.20 -29.19
CA SER A 78 -5.71 -2.86 -30.56
C SER A 78 -7.11 -3.38 -30.89
N LYS A 79 -7.40 -4.64 -30.51
CA LYS A 79 -8.73 -5.24 -30.68
C LYS A 79 -9.79 -4.49 -29.87
N ALA A 80 -9.49 -4.16 -28.61
CA ALA A 80 -10.43 -3.45 -27.74
C ALA A 80 -10.83 -2.08 -28.30
N GLN A 81 -9.88 -1.30 -28.82
CA GLN A 81 -10.05 0.14 -29.12
C GLN A 81 -11.34 0.45 -29.89
N PHE A 82 -11.64 -0.34 -30.92
CA PHE A 82 -12.75 -0.12 -31.85
C PHE A 82 -14.01 -0.95 -31.54
N LEU A 83 -13.96 -1.84 -30.54
CA LEU A 83 -15.10 -2.69 -30.20
C LEU A 83 -16.24 -1.91 -29.54
N PRO A 84 -17.51 -2.11 -29.93
CA PRO A 84 -18.65 -1.56 -29.20
C PRO A 84 -18.69 -2.06 -27.75
N LEU A 85 -19.12 -1.22 -26.80
CA LEU A 85 -19.19 -1.60 -25.39
C LEU A 85 -20.15 -2.78 -25.15
N SER A 86 -21.20 -2.91 -25.96
CA SER A 86 -22.14 -4.04 -25.91
C SER A 86 -21.51 -5.40 -26.20
N GLN A 87 -20.30 -5.46 -26.77
CA GLN A 87 -19.57 -6.70 -27.02
C GLN A 87 -18.55 -7.02 -25.91
N ALA A 88 -18.61 -6.33 -24.76
CA ALA A 88 -17.61 -6.45 -23.71
C ALA A 88 -17.41 -7.88 -23.21
N LYS A 89 -18.47 -8.63 -22.91
CA LYS A 89 -18.36 -10.00 -22.41
C LYS A 89 -17.72 -10.94 -23.44
N ALA A 90 -18.17 -10.86 -24.70
CA ALA A 90 -17.61 -11.64 -25.80
C ALA A 90 -16.13 -11.30 -26.04
N PHE A 91 -15.75 -10.03 -25.94
CA PHE A 91 -14.36 -9.60 -26.01
C PHE A 91 -13.52 -10.24 -24.89
N PHE A 92 -13.93 -10.12 -23.63
CA PHE A 92 -13.16 -10.71 -22.54
C PHE A 92 -13.06 -12.24 -22.72
N ALA A 93 -14.18 -12.91 -23.05
CA ALA A 93 -14.20 -14.36 -23.26
C ALA A 93 -13.31 -14.86 -24.40
N ALA A 94 -13.12 -14.05 -25.45
CA ALA A 94 -12.29 -14.43 -26.60
C ALA A 94 -10.78 -14.18 -26.37
N TYR A 95 -10.42 -13.21 -25.53
CA TYR A 95 -9.05 -12.71 -25.43
C TYR A 95 -8.38 -12.91 -24.07
N PHE A 96 -9.13 -13.33 -23.04
CA PHE A 96 -8.62 -13.52 -21.69
C PHE A 96 -9.04 -14.88 -21.13
N THR A 97 -8.17 -15.47 -20.31
CA THR A 97 -8.50 -16.65 -19.51
C THR A 97 -8.66 -16.20 -18.06
N PRO A 98 -9.81 -16.46 -17.40
CA PRO A 98 -9.96 -16.12 -16.00
C PRO A 98 -9.17 -17.10 -15.13
N TYR A 99 -8.48 -16.58 -14.13
CA TYR A 99 -7.76 -17.37 -13.14
C TYR A 99 -8.40 -17.15 -11.76
N GLN A 100 -8.84 -18.22 -11.12
CA GLN A 100 -9.24 -18.20 -9.73
C GLN A 100 -8.00 -18.01 -8.86
N ALA A 101 -8.01 -16.95 -8.05
CA ALA A 101 -6.98 -16.68 -7.06
C ALA A 101 -7.29 -17.43 -5.77
N LEU A 102 -6.36 -18.29 -5.36
CA LEU A 102 -6.41 -19.05 -4.13
C LEU A 102 -5.23 -18.65 -3.24
N SER A 103 -5.46 -18.61 -1.94
CA SER A 103 -4.42 -18.45 -0.93
C SER A 103 -4.13 -19.79 -0.29
N GLU A 104 -2.87 -20.21 -0.29
CA GLU A 104 -2.41 -21.40 0.41
C GLU A 104 -1.56 -20.97 1.59
N SER A 105 -1.87 -21.45 2.78
CA SER A 105 -1.08 -21.22 3.98
C SER A 105 -0.67 -22.53 4.63
N VAL A 106 0.60 -22.62 5.01
CA VAL A 106 1.15 -23.78 5.72
C VAL A 106 1.27 -23.42 7.19
N ALA A 107 0.54 -24.14 8.03
CA ALA A 107 0.63 -24.06 9.48
C ALA A 107 1.93 -24.71 9.98
N ARG A 108 2.29 -24.43 11.24
CA ARG A 108 3.55 -24.90 11.83
C ARG A 108 3.64 -26.42 12.00
N ASP A 109 2.49 -27.09 12.10
CA ASP A 109 2.37 -28.55 12.15
C ASP A 109 2.40 -29.19 10.75
N GLY A 110 2.61 -28.38 9.69
CA GLY A 110 2.62 -28.81 8.31
C GLY A 110 1.22 -28.89 7.69
N ALA A 111 0.15 -28.55 8.42
CA ALA A 111 -1.19 -28.54 7.85
C ALA A 111 -1.31 -27.43 6.79
N VAL A 112 -1.80 -27.81 5.60
CA VAL A 112 -2.03 -26.89 4.50
C VAL A 112 -3.50 -26.50 4.49
N SER A 113 -3.80 -25.21 4.47
CA SER A 113 -5.14 -24.68 4.26
C SER A 113 -5.19 -23.83 3.01
N VAL A 114 -6.25 -24.00 2.22
CA VAL A 114 -6.52 -23.24 1.00
C VAL A 114 -7.78 -22.39 1.21
N SER A 115 -7.73 -21.12 0.85
CA SER A 115 -8.89 -20.22 0.88
C SER A 115 -9.02 -19.45 -0.43
N ASP A 116 -10.24 -19.34 -0.92
CA ASP A 116 -10.65 -18.51 -2.06
C ASP A 116 -11.19 -17.14 -1.62
N THR A 117 -11.14 -16.85 -0.32
CA THR A 117 -11.69 -15.64 0.27
C THR A 117 -10.59 -14.60 0.47
N GLY A 118 -10.79 -13.41 -0.12
CA GLY A 118 -9.92 -12.25 0.04
C GLY A 118 -10.58 -11.12 0.83
N LYS A 119 -9.78 -10.11 1.18
CA LYS A 119 -10.27 -8.86 1.79
C LYS A 119 -10.42 -7.79 0.72
N MET A 120 -11.66 -7.32 0.51
CA MET A 120 -11.94 -6.14 -0.32
C MET A 120 -11.94 -4.88 0.55
N THR A 121 -11.28 -3.81 0.08
CA THR A 121 -11.31 -2.48 0.72
C THR A 121 -11.62 -1.40 -0.31
N GLY A 122 -12.02 -0.21 0.14
CA GLY A 122 -12.29 0.94 -0.73
C GLY A 122 -11.29 2.08 -0.53
N TYR A 123 -11.04 2.83 -1.59
CA TYR A 123 -10.34 4.11 -1.57
C TYR A 123 -11.14 5.13 -2.41
N TYR A 124 -10.88 6.43 -2.23
CA TYR A 124 -11.57 7.48 -2.98
C TYR A 124 -10.67 8.69 -3.24
N GLU A 125 -11.07 9.55 -4.18
CA GLU A 125 -10.43 10.84 -4.47
C GLU A 125 -11.18 11.94 -3.68
N PRO A 126 -10.69 12.40 -2.51
CA PRO A 126 -11.34 13.44 -1.72
C PRO A 126 -11.45 14.78 -2.45
N ILE A 127 -12.51 15.51 -2.15
CA ILE A 127 -12.72 16.90 -2.58
C ILE A 127 -12.35 17.83 -1.43
N LEU A 128 -11.47 18.80 -1.70
CA LEU A 128 -11.04 19.84 -0.78
C LEU A 128 -11.35 21.21 -1.40
N TYR A 129 -11.47 22.25 -0.57
CA TYR A 129 -11.54 23.63 -1.04
C TYR A 129 -10.19 24.33 -0.83
N GLY A 130 -9.74 25.06 -1.85
CA GLY A 130 -8.39 25.63 -1.84
C GLY A 130 -8.18 26.76 -2.82
N SER A 131 -6.97 27.30 -2.82
CA SER A 131 -6.52 28.39 -3.69
C SER A 131 -5.07 28.17 -4.11
N ARG A 132 -4.73 28.63 -5.32
CA ARG A 132 -3.34 28.69 -5.81
C ARG A 132 -2.52 29.80 -5.14
N THR A 133 -3.17 30.68 -4.40
CA THR A 133 -2.53 31.75 -3.62
C THR A 133 -2.92 31.62 -2.16
N LYS A 134 -1.94 31.79 -1.28
CA LYS A 134 -2.12 31.78 0.17
C LYS A 134 -2.96 32.99 0.60
N LYS A 135 -4.16 32.74 1.11
CA LYS A 135 -5.07 33.76 1.64
C LYS A 135 -6.09 33.09 2.55
N ALA A 136 -6.61 33.78 3.57
CA ALA A 136 -7.69 33.21 4.39
C ALA A 136 -8.91 32.87 3.51
N PRO A 137 -9.57 31.72 3.69
CA PRO A 137 -9.28 30.65 4.68
C PRO A 137 -8.21 29.61 4.24
N TYR A 138 -7.73 29.68 3.00
CA TYR A 138 -6.73 28.79 2.40
C TYR A 138 -5.31 29.05 2.92
N LEU A 139 -5.01 28.51 4.10
CA LEU A 139 -3.76 28.74 4.82
C LEU A 139 -2.85 27.51 4.86
N TYR A 140 -3.34 26.32 4.53
CA TYR A 140 -2.63 25.07 4.73
C TYR A 140 -2.03 24.54 3.42
N PRO A 141 -0.70 24.58 3.23
CA PRO A 141 -0.08 24.25 1.95
C PRO A 141 -0.10 22.75 1.64
N LEU A 142 -0.35 22.44 0.38
CA LEU A 142 -0.02 21.16 -0.25
C LEU A 142 1.28 21.35 -1.04
N HIS A 143 2.27 20.51 -0.80
CA HIS A 143 3.61 20.69 -1.36
C HIS A 143 3.86 19.77 -2.57
N THR A 144 4.63 20.25 -3.53
CA THR A 144 5.32 19.41 -4.50
C THR A 144 6.52 18.70 -3.85
N MET A 145 7.12 17.76 -4.57
CA MET A 145 8.37 17.12 -4.16
C MET A 145 9.51 18.14 -4.15
N PRO A 146 10.24 18.31 -3.03
CA PRO A 146 11.43 19.15 -2.98
C PRO A 146 12.59 18.57 -3.81
N ASP A 147 13.37 19.43 -4.46
CA ASP A 147 14.50 19.02 -5.32
C ASP A 147 15.62 18.27 -4.58
N ASN A 148 15.68 18.40 -3.25
CA ASN A 148 16.68 17.74 -2.41
C ASN A 148 16.21 16.41 -1.82
N LEU A 149 15.01 15.91 -2.18
CA LEU A 149 14.53 14.60 -1.78
C LEU A 149 15.16 13.53 -2.69
N ILE A 150 16.04 12.73 -2.13
CA ILE A 150 16.79 11.69 -2.85
C ILE A 150 16.12 10.33 -2.66
N THR A 151 15.83 9.65 -3.77
CA THR A 151 15.46 8.23 -3.78
C THR A 151 16.72 7.37 -3.62
N VAL A 152 16.66 6.40 -2.71
CA VAL A 152 17.82 5.55 -2.37
C VAL A 152 17.51 4.11 -2.79
N ASP A 153 17.97 3.75 -4.00
CA ASP A 153 17.83 2.41 -4.57
C ASP A 153 19.18 1.70 -4.49
N LEU A 154 19.40 0.96 -3.39
CA LEU A 154 20.64 0.23 -3.12
C LEU A 154 20.38 -1.26 -2.89
N ASP A 155 19.25 -1.79 -3.35
CA ASP A 155 18.85 -3.18 -3.13
C ASP A 155 19.72 -4.19 -3.91
N GLU A 156 20.35 -3.78 -5.01
CA GLU A 156 21.34 -4.59 -5.73
C GLU A 156 22.57 -4.92 -4.87
N VAL A 157 23.02 -3.98 -4.04
CA VAL A 157 24.18 -4.15 -3.13
C VAL A 157 23.74 -4.65 -1.75
N TYR A 158 22.56 -4.21 -1.31
CA TYR A 158 21.99 -4.52 0.00
C TYR A 158 20.59 -5.13 -0.17
N PRO A 159 20.48 -6.45 -0.43
CA PRO A 159 19.21 -7.10 -0.70
C PRO A 159 18.15 -6.93 0.39
N GLN A 160 18.55 -6.70 1.63
CA GLN A 160 17.65 -6.40 2.75
C GLN A 160 16.84 -5.10 2.58
N LEU A 161 17.27 -4.21 1.68
CA LEU A 161 16.57 -2.96 1.36
C LEU A 161 15.47 -3.15 0.31
N LYS A 162 15.37 -4.35 -0.29
CA LYS A 162 14.39 -4.64 -1.32
C LYS A 162 12.97 -4.40 -0.81
N GLY A 163 12.21 -3.58 -1.54
CA GLY A 163 10.85 -3.19 -1.19
C GLY A 163 10.74 -2.07 -0.15
N MET A 164 11.85 -1.60 0.43
CA MET A 164 11.84 -0.41 1.28
C MET A 164 11.81 0.87 0.44
N ARG A 165 11.00 1.85 0.84
CA ARG A 165 10.92 3.16 0.17
C ARG A 165 11.86 4.17 0.83
N LEU A 166 13.16 3.92 0.73
CA LEU A 166 14.16 4.76 1.38
C LEU A 166 14.29 6.13 0.71
N ARG A 167 14.35 7.17 1.54
CA ARG A 167 14.45 8.58 1.11
C ARG A 167 15.38 9.35 2.01
N GLY A 168 16.20 10.21 1.41
CA GLY A 168 17.21 10.97 2.13
C GLY A 168 17.46 12.35 1.56
N GLN A 169 18.37 13.08 2.20
CA GLN A 169 18.93 14.34 1.73
C GLN A 169 20.43 14.40 2.05
N ILE A 170 21.17 15.25 1.34
CA ILE A 170 22.61 15.43 1.59
C ILE A 170 22.83 16.47 2.68
N GLU A 171 23.66 16.11 3.66
CA GLU A 171 24.24 17.01 4.66
C GLU A 171 25.77 16.89 4.65
N GLY A 172 26.43 17.89 4.07
CA GLY A 172 27.88 17.83 3.81
C GLY A 172 28.21 16.69 2.85
N ASN A 173 28.94 15.69 3.34
CA ASN A 173 29.26 14.47 2.58
C ASN A 173 28.50 13.22 3.07
N ARG A 174 27.32 13.41 3.67
CA ARG A 174 26.49 12.31 4.20
C ARG A 174 25.11 12.34 3.59
N LEU A 175 24.59 11.16 3.27
CA LEU A 175 23.17 10.95 3.01
C LEU A 175 22.49 10.63 4.34
N VAL A 176 21.55 11.48 4.75
CA VAL A 176 20.77 11.31 5.99
C VAL A 176 19.30 11.10 5.66
N PRO A 177 18.49 10.50 6.55
CA PRO A 177 17.04 10.40 6.35
C PRO A 177 16.42 11.77 6.09
N TYR A 178 15.41 11.81 5.22
CA TYR A 178 14.67 13.05 4.99
C TYR A 178 13.91 13.46 6.26
N ASP A 179 13.49 14.72 6.33
CA ASP A 179 12.75 15.21 7.50
C ASP A 179 11.44 14.45 7.73
N SER A 180 11.16 14.12 9.00
CA SER A 180 9.88 13.57 9.42
C SER A 180 8.74 14.60 9.28
N ARG A 181 7.48 14.14 9.33
CA ARG A 181 6.30 15.02 9.31
C ARG A 181 6.37 16.13 10.38
N ALA A 182 6.81 15.79 11.59
CA ALA A 182 6.91 16.73 12.71
C ALA A 182 8.05 17.75 12.57
N GLN A 183 9.10 17.41 11.81
CA GLN A 183 10.17 18.35 11.46
C GLN A 183 9.71 19.27 10.32
N LEU A 184 9.08 18.71 9.28
CA LEU A 184 8.56 19.47 8.15
C LEU A 184 7.50 20.48 8.57
N SER A 185 6.62 20.14 9.52
CA SER A 185 5.58 21.06 10.02
C SER A 185 6.14 22.31 10.73
N LYS A 186 7.42 22.31 11.10
CA LYS A 186 8.11 23.44 11.74
C LYS A 186 8.86 24.32 10.73
N LYS A 187 8.96 23.90 9.46
CA LYS A 187 9.67 24.62 8.40
C LYS A 187 8.69 25.45 7.58
N ASN A 188 9.14 26.60 7.07
CA ASN A 188 8.41 27.30 6.02
C ASN A 188 8.75 26.66 4.67
N LEU A 189 7.76 25.99 4.09
CA LEU A 189 7.86 25.27 2.81
C LEU A 189 6.96 25.90 1.74
N ASP A 190 6.48 27.14 1.94
CA ASP A 190 5.58 27.83 1.00
C ASP A 190 6.14 27.89 -0.43
N LYS A 191 7.48 27.92 -0.60
CA LYS A 191 8.14 27.89 -1.91
C LYS A 191 7.86 26.60 -2.72
N PHE A 192 7.47 25.52 -2.04
CA PHE A 192 7.09 24.25 -2.66
C PHE A 192 5.58 24.04 -2.71
N ALA A 193 4.78 25.02 -2.25
CA ALA A 193 3.34 24.87 -2.24
C ALA A 193 2.75 24.94 -3.66
N ILE A 194 1.94 23.95 -4.01
CA ILE A 194 1.18 23.91 -5.28
C ILE A 194 -0.23 24.49 -5.14
N ALA A 195 -0.75 24.48 -3.91
CA ALA A 195 -2.02 25.05 -3.51
C ALA A 195 -2.07 25.16 -1.98
N TRP A 196 -2.99 25.98 -1.46
CA TRP A 196 -3.35 26.02 -0.05
C TRP A 196 -4.80 25.59 0.10
N VAL A 197 -5.10 24.78 1.10
CA VAL A 197 -6.45 24.32 1.42
C VAL A 197 -6.92 24.94 2.74
N GLU A 198 -8.23 24.87 3.00
CA GLU A 198 -8.86 25.47 4.18
C GLU A 198 -8.74 24.64 5.47
N ASP A 199 -8.53 23.32 5.36
CA ASP A 199 -8.52 22.41 6.51
C ASP A 199 -7.26 21.53 6.51
N PRO A 200 -6.42 21.58 7.57
CA PRO A 200 -5.23 20.73 7.67
C PRO A 200 -5.57 19.25 7.90
N VAL A 201 -6.75 18.92 8.43
CA VAL A 201 -7.21 17.54 8.61
C VAL A 201 -7.58 16.94 7.25
N ALA A 202 -8.37 17.66 6.44
CA ALA A 202 -8.62 17.26 5.05
C ALA A 202 -7.31 17.12 4.24
N ALA A 203 -6.34 18.02 4.42
CA ALA A 203 -5.01 17.91 3.80
C ALA A 203 -4.27 16.63 4.21
N PHE A 204 -4.41 16.21 5.48
CA PHE A 204 -3.83 14.96 5.97
C PHE A 204 -4.53 13.73 5.36
N PHE A 205 -5.87 13.71 5.31
CA PHE A 205 -6.60 12.61 4.67
C PHE A 205 -6.31 12.51 3.18
N LEU A 206 -6.12 13.64 2.49
CA LEU A 206 -5.62 13.67 1.11
C LEU A 206 -4.28 12.93 0.98
N GLN A 207 -3.35 13.14 1.92
CA GLN A 207 -2.06 12.45 1.93
C GLN A 207 -2.19 10.94 2.18
N VAL A 208 -3.18 10.52 2.99
CA VAL A 208 -3.50 9.10 3.20
C VAL A 208 -4.07 8.45 1.93
N GLN A 209 -4.97 9.14 1.22
CA GLN A 209 -5.57 8.64 -0.03
C GLN A 209 -4.61 8.72 -1.23
N GLY A 210 -3.63 9.63 -1.19
CA GLY A 210 -2.59 9.80 -2.22
C GLY A 210 -3.03 10.58 -3.46
N SER A 211 -4.30 10.95 -3.60
CA SER A 211 -4.79 11.81 -4.69
C SER A 211 -6.08 12.50 -4.28
N GLY A 212 -6.45 13.59 -4.96
CA GLY A 212 -7.66 14.37 -4.64
C GLY A 212 -7.98 15.45 -5.66
N ARG A 213 -9.08 16.15 -5.44
CA ARG A 213 -9.48 17.34 -6.20
C ARG A 213 -9.62 18.54 -5.27
N ILE A 214 -9.10 19.67 -5.72
CA ILE A 214 -9.27 20.96 -5.06
C ILE A 214 -10.26 21.78 -5.87
N VAL A 215 -11.37 22.17 -5.24
CA VAL A 215 -12.30 23.18 -5.76
C VAL A 215 -11.67 24.54 -5.53
N LEU A 216 -11.41 25.25 -6.62
CA LEU A 216 -10.85 26.60 -6.61
C LEU A 216 -11.98 27.64 -6.44
N PRO A 217 -11.65 28.91 -6.09
CA PRO A 217 -12.67 29.93 -5.83
C PRO A 217 -13.54 30.30 -7.06
N ASP A 218 -13.06 29.99 -8.26
CA ASP A 218 -13.79 30.16 -9.52
C ASP A 218 -14.71 28.97 -9.85
N GLY A 219 -14.77 27.96 -8.97
CA GLY A 219 -15.54 26.73 -9.16
C GLY A 219 -14.84 25.67 -10.00
N SER A 220 -13.65 25.95 -10.53
CA SER A 220 -12.88 24.95 -11.30
C SER A 220 -12.20 23.92 -10.39
N TYR A 221 -11.83 22.78 -10.97
CA TYR A 221 -11.10 21.73 -10.26
C TYR A 221 -9.61 21.74 -10.60
N MET A 222 -8.77 21.68 -9.56
CA MET A 222 -7.37 21.29 -9.67
C MET A 222 -7.20 19.87 -9.15
N ARG A 223 -6.82 18.95 -10.03
CA ARG A 223 -6.47 17.57 -9.63
C ARG A 223 -5.07 17.54 -9.03
N VAL A 224 -4.93 16.85 -7.91
CA VAL A 224 -3.64 16.61 -7.25
C VAL A 224 -3.42 15.12 -7.11
N GLY A 225 -2.21 14.68 -7.41
CA GLY A 225 -1.80 13.28 -7.33
C GLY A 225 -0.52 13.13 -6.52
N TYR A 226 -0.25 11.89 -6.14
CA TYR A 226 0.97 11.50 -5.44
C TYR A 226 2.21 11.94 -6.24
N GLY A 227 3.11 12.65 -5.58
CA GLY A 227 4.43 13.00 -6.10
C GLY A 227 5.49 12.03 -5.60
N ASP A 228 5.81 12.10 -4.31
CA ASP A 228 6.67 11.14 -3.60
C ASP A 228 6.34 11.14 -2.08
N VAL A 229 7.11 10.40 -1.28
CA VAL A 229 7.03 10.31 0.19
C VAL A 229 8.40 10.66 0.81
N ASN A 230 8.44 11.05 2.09
CA ASN A 230 9.69 11.33 2.80
C ASN A 230 10.41 10.09 3.36
N GLY A 231 9.94 8.88 3.02
CA GLY A 231 10.55 7.60 3.41
C GLY A 231 10.31 7.14 4.86
N HIS A 232 9.59 7.91 5.67
CA HIS A 232 9.22 7.49 7.03
C HIS A 232 8.05 6.50 7.02
N PRO A 233 7.99 5.52 7.95
CA PRO A 233 6.88 4.61 8.05
C PRO A 233 5.59 5.34 8.45
N TYR A 234 4.47 4.95 7.85
CA TYR A 234 3.16 5.42 8.26
C TYR A 234 2.84 4.98 9.70
N LYS A 235 2.35 5.92 10.50
CA LYS A 235 1.80 5.66 11.85
C LYS A 235 0.40 6.26 11.88
N GLY A 236 -0.59 5.40 12.12
CA GLY A 236 -2.00 5.79 12.31
C GLY A 236 -2.27 6.26 13.73
#